data_AF-A0A370LRM6-F1
#
_entry.id   AF-A0A370LRM6-F1
#
_cell.length_a   1.000
_cell.length_b   1.000
_cell.length_c   1.000
_cell.angle_alpha   90.00
_cell.angle_beta   90.00
_cell.angle_gamma   90.00
#
_symmetry.space_group_name_H-M   'P 1'
#
loop_
_entity.id
_entity.type
_entity.pdbx_description
1 polymer ?
#
loop_
_entity_poly.entity_id
_entity_poly.type
_entity_poly.pdbx_seq_one_letter_code
_entity_poly.pdbx_strand_id
1 'polypeptide(L)'
;MNLIEFNELYGSLSVKETVTVKCLCGQENKILKEKALDNIAKNENYICRSCAIKDHSVSEDTREKISRKLIGISRSAETREKMSQAKKEFYQTERGKACKELLSKKGVLEQAQGRLKGFHRRGYFHSDKNNQDLYYGSSYELRALYLLENNESVKSFRTQIPIQIENRHRCLDVLVEYNDNTTEILEVKPKKRLNEESIILQINDAQNYAQSKNFNFRVWTEDDSELGEYKDILYWAERYIYKTEGLDIASLRKKKASIKTQKHYKKHIKNDKITVFCDFCKEEHTIMKLSYNQNVAKNGRYICIKENGSLVGKKPKLHLRKENPYAKLGQKQCTGCGEVLDYSCFGKDKSRRDGYASRCKECRNTL
;
A
#
# COMPACT_ATOMS: atom_id res chain seq x y z
N MET A 1 -33.50 28.92 -2.53
CA MET A 1 -34.19 30.14 -2.95
C MET A 1 -34.52 30.01 -4.43
N ASN A 2 -35.80 30.03 -4.79
CA ASN A 2 -36.26 29.97 -6.18
C ASN A 2 -36.35 31.39 -6.80
N LEU A 3 -36.72 31.48 -8.10
CA LEU A 3 -36.76 32.77 -8.81
C LEU A 3 -37.82 33.74 -8.27
N ILE A 4 -38.96 33.22 -7.80
CA ILE A 4 -40.06 34.03 -7.26
C ILE A 4 -39.60 34.68 -5.96
N GLU A 5 -39.14 33.87 -5.01
CA GLU A 5 -38.58 34.34 -3.72
C GLU A 5 -37.43 35.35 -3.93
N PHE A 6 -36.58 35.08 -4.93
CA PHE A 6 -35.46 35.96 -5.24
C PHE A 6 -35.91 37.32 -5.77
N ASN A 7 -36.92 37.36 -6.65
CA ASN A 7 -37.45 38.60 -7.20
C ASN A 7 -38.26 39.39 -6.18
N GLU A 8 -38.98 38.73 -5.27
CA GLU A 8 -39.66 39.40 -4.16
C GLU A 8 -38.66 40.11 -3.24
N LEU A 9 -37.54 39.46 -2.91
CA LEU A 9 -36.54 40.03 -2.00
C LEU A 9 -35.63 41.06 -2.65
N TYR A 10 -35.25 40.85 -3.91
CA TYR A 10 -34.18 41.60 -4.56
C TYR A 10 -34.59 42.28 -5.87
N GLY A 11 -35.87 42.24 -6.24
CA GLY A 11 -36.36 42.74 -7.54
C GLY A 11 -35.98 44.20 -7.82
N SER A 12 -36.06 45.06 -6.81
CA SER A 12 -35.74 46.50 -6.89
C SER A 12 -34.24 46.83 -6.96
N LEU A 13 -33.36 45.88 -6.63
CA LEU A 13 -31.91 46.10 -6.64
C LEU A 13 -31.33 46.11 -8.06
N SER A 14 -30.23 46.84 -8.27
CA SER A 14 -29.47 46.80 -9.52
C SER A 14 -28.82 45.43 -9.72
N VAL A 15 -28.72 44.97 -10.97
CA VAL A 15 -28.11 43.68 -11.33
C VAL A 15 -26.65 43.54 -10.87
N LYS A 16 -25.96 44.67 -10.64
CA LYS A 16 -24.57 44.73 -10.18
C LYS A 16 -24.42 44.72 -8.65
N GLU A 17 -25.51 44.73 -7.88
CA GLU A 17 -25.44 44.72 -6.43
C GLU A 17 -25.17 43.31 -5.88
N THR A 18 -24.52 43.25 -4.71
CA THR A 18 -24.28 41.99 -4.00
C THR A 18 -25.45 41.68 -3.09
N VAL A 19 -26.00 40.48 -3.21
CA VAL A 19 -27.13 39.97 -2.43
C VAL A 19 -26.71 38.75 -1.61
N THR A 20 -27.45 38.44 -0.54
CA THR A 20 -27.21 37.25 0.29
C THR A 20 -28.27 36.21 -0.01
N VAL A 21 -27.91 35.14 -0.71
CA VAL A 21 -28.85 34.08 -1.12
C VAL A 21 -28.67 32.81 -0.33
N LYS A 22 -29.78 32.16 0.01
CA LYS A 22 -29.80 30.89 0.75
C LYS A 22 -29.96 29.70 -0.20
N CYS A 23 -28.98 28.81 -0.18
CA CYS A 23 -29.00 27.53 -0.89
C CYS A 23 -29.96 26.54 -0.21
N LEU A 24 -30.40 25.52 -0.94
CA LEU A 24 -31.18 24.40 -0.39
C LEU A 24 -30.51 23.67 0.80
N CYS A 25 -29.19 23.68 0.89
CA CYS A 25 -28.48 23.13 2.06
C CYS A 25 -28.50 24.03 3.30
N GLY A 26 -29.19 25.17 3.24
CA GLY A 26 -29.26 26.16 4.31
C GLY A 26 -28.11 27.17 4.33
N GLN A 27 -27.06 26.98 3.51
CA GLN A 27 -25.91 27.88 3.48
C GLN A 27 -26.25 29.21 2.79
N GLU A 28 -25.92 30.31 3.44
CA GLU A 28 -26.01 31.67 2.91
C GLU A 28 -24.72 32.05 2.16
N ASN A 29 -24.87 32.73 1.02
CA ASN A 29 -23.76 33.13 0.17
C ASN A 29 -23.95 34.56 -0.32
N LYS A 30 -22.91 35.39 -0.17
CA LYS A 30 -22.86 36.73 -0.78
C LYS A 30 -22.41 36.61 -2.23
N ILE A 31 -23.22 37.07 -3.17
CA ILE A 31 -22.99 36.95 -4.61
C ILE A 31 -23.63 38.12 -5.36
N LEU A 32 -23.10 38.48 -6.54
CA LEU A 32 -23.73 39.46 -7.42
C LEU A 32 -25.13 39.00 -7.86
N LYS A 33 -26.11 39.91 -7.88
CA LYS A 33 -27.51 39.64 -8.27
C LYS A 33 -27.58 38.95 -9.64
N GLU A 34 -26.86 39.45 -10.65
CA GLU A 34 -26.80 38.82 -11.97
C GLU A 34 -26.34 37.35 -11.93
N LYS A 35 -25.37 37.00 -11.07
CA LYS A 35 -24.85 35.63 -10.97
C LYS A 35 -25.79 34.72 -10.20
N ALA A 36 -26.51 35.25 -9.23
CA ALA A 36 -27.58 34.52 -8.56
C ALA A 36 -28.73 34.21 -9.54
N LEU A 37 -29.15 35.18 -10.36
CA LEU A 37 -30.15 35.00 -11.40
C LEU A 37 -29.72 33.94 -12.42
N ASP A 38 -28.50 34.02 -12.94
CA ASP A 38 -27.94 33.00 -13.85
C ASP A 38 -27.94 31.60 -13.22
N ASN A 39 -27.60 31.51 -11.93
CA ASN A 39 -27.58 30.25 -11.19
C ASN A 39 -28.99 29.68 -11.01
N ILE A 40 -29.95 30.50 -10.58
CA ILE A 40 -31.35 30.13 -10.39
C ILE A 40 -31.98 29.73 -11.72
N ALA A 41 -31.77 30.51 -12.79
CA ALA A 41 -32.32 30.21 -14.12
C ALA A 41 -31.84 28.85 -14.66
N LYS A 42 -30.60 28.46 -14.36
CA LYS A 42 -30.03 27.18 -14.79
C LYS A 42 -30.48 25.98 -13.96
N ASN A 43 -30.83 26.19 -12.70
CA ASN A 43 -31.04 25.11 -11.73
C ASN A 43 -32.43 25.13 -11.07
N GLU A 44 -33.31 26.02 -11.50
CA GLU A 44 -34.63 26.38 -10.91
C GLU A 44 -34.56 26.99 -9.49
N ASN A 45 -33.52 26.65 -8.73
CA ASN A 45 -33.21 27.13 -7.40
C ASN A 45 -31.75 27.57 -7.31
N TYR A 46 -31.42 28.48 -6.40
CA TYR A 46 -30.04 28.80 -6.11
C TYR A 46 -29.32 27.60 -5.48
N ILE A 47 -28.27 27.13 -6.14
CA ILE A 47 -27.39 26.06 -5.68
C ILE A 47 -26.00 26.66 -5.40
N CYS A 48 -25.56 26.62 -4.14
CA CYS A 48 -24.22 27.07 -3.76
C CYS A 48 -23.16 26.16 -4.39
N ARG A 49 -21.93 26.68 -4.48
CA ARG A 49 -20.80 25.96 -5.08
C ARG A 49 -20.58 24.58 -4.45
N SER A 50 -20.73 24.47 -3.13
CA SER A 50 -20.55 23.19 -2.42
C SER A 50 -21.58 22.15 -2.84
N CYS A 51 -22.84 22.54 -3.00
CA CYS A 51 -23.91 21.64 -3.43
C CYS A 51 -23.79 21.29 -4.92
N ALA A 52 -23.43 22.26 -5.76
CA ALA A 52 -23.16 22.01 -7.17
C ALA A 52 -22.04 20.97 -7.36
N ILE A 53 -21.02 20.98 -6.50
CA ILE A 53 -19.92 20.00 -6.56
C ILE A 53 -20.32 18.62 -6.01
N LYS A 54 -21.26 18.55 -5.06
CA LYS A 54 -21.65 17.27 -4.44
C LYS A 54 -22.24 16.27 -5.44
N ASP A 55 -22.98 16.76 -6.43
CA ASP A 55 -23.63 15.90 -7.43
C ASP A 55 -22.87 15.82 -8.76
N HIS A 56 -21.90 16.72 -8.99
CA HIS A 56 -21.01 16.62 -10.13
C HIS A 56 -19.82 15.70 -9.82
N SER A 57 -20.03 14.39 -9.98
CA SER A 57 -18.90 13.51 -10.25
C SER A 57 -18.28 13.95 -11.57
N VAL A 58 -17.08 14.54 -11.53
CA VAL A 58 -16.34 14.87 -12.76
C VAL A 58 -16.20 13.60 -13.58
N SER A 59 -16.84 13.56 -14.76
CA SER A 59 -16.80 12.39 -15.64
C SER A 59 -15.36 12.03 -16.00
N GLU A 60 -15.09 10.74 -16.27
CA GLU A 60 -13.75 10.32 -16.68
C GLU A 60 -13.25 11.09 -17.90
N ASP A 61 -14.12 11.35 -18.88
CA ASP A 61 -13.81 12.16 -20.06
C ASP A 61 -13.43 13.61 -19.71
N THR A 62 -14.14 14.25 -18.79
CA THR A 62 -13.78 15.60 -18.32
C THR A 62 -12.44 15.59 -17.58
N ARG A 63 -12.19 14.58 -16.74
CA ARG A 63 -10.90 14.41 -16.05
C ARG A 63 -9.76 14.21 -17.05
N GLU A 64 -10.00 13.43 -18.10
CA GLU A 64 -9.02 13.19 -19.16
C GLU A 64 -8.75 14.46 -19.96
N LYS A 65 -9.77 15.24 -20.32
CA LYS A 65 -9.62 16.54 -20.99
C LYS A 65 -8.81 17.53 -20.15
N ILE A 66 -9.10 17.62 -18.84
CA ILE A 66 -8.32 18.45 -17.91
C ILE A 66 -6.87 17.95 -17.84
N SER A 67 -6.66 16.64 -17.69
CA SER A 67 -5.33 16.04 -17.64
C SER A 67 -4.54 16.33 -18.91
N ARG A 68 -5.12 16.11 -20.09
CA ARG A 68 -4.49 16.39 -21.39
C ARG A 68 -4.12 17.87 -21.55
N LYS A 69 -4.98 18.78 -21.08
CA LYS A 69 -4.68 20.23 -21.09
C LYS A 69 -3.54 20.60 -20.15
N LEU A 70 -3.38 19.91 -19.03
CA LEU A 70 -2.35 20.21 -18.03
C LEU A 70 -1.00 19.52 -18.33
N ILE A 71 -1.01 18.42 -19.08
CA ILE A 71 0.21 17.76 -19.53
C ILE A 71 0.96 18.71 -20.48
N GLY A 72 2.21 19.03 -20.14
CA GLY A 72 3.09 19.86 -20.97
C GLY A 72 3.04 21.37 -20.69
N ILE A 73 2.11 21.86 -19.86
CA ILE A 73 2.16 23.26 -19.40
C ILE A 73 3.29 23.40 -18.38
N SER A 74 4.46 23.85 -18.85
CA SER A 74 5.55 24.24 -17.97
C SER A 74 5.19 25.56 -17.28
N ARG A 75 5.26 25.59 -15.95
CA ARG A 75 5.11 26.83 -15.19
C ARG A 75 6.42 27.61 -15.23
N SER A 76 6.32 28.94 -15.31
CA SER A 76 7.52 29.80 -15.19
C SER A 76 8.26 29.51 -13.88
N ALA A 77 9.57 29.75 -13.86
CA ALA A 77 10.38 29.60 -12.65
C ALA A 77 9.80 30.43 -11.49
N GLU A 78 9.41 31.67 -11.76
CA GLU A 78 8.76 32.56 -10.79
C GLU A 78 7.46 31.97 -10.22
N THR A 79 6.60 31.39 -11.06
CA THR A 79 5.35 30.77 -10.60
C THR A 79 5.64 29.55 -9.72
N ARG A 80 6.63 28.74 -10.10
CA ARG A 80 7.06 27.57 -9.30
C ARG A 80 7.58 28.01 -7.93
N GLU A 81 8.35 29.10 -7.88
CA GLU A 81 8.86 29.65 -6.62
C GLU A 81 7.73 30.18 -5.74
N LYS A 82 6.80 30.97 -6.29
CA LYS A 82 5.61 31.45 -5.55
C LYS A 82 4.78 30.31 -4.97
N MET A 83 4.55 29.24 -5.75
CA MET A 83 3.84 28.05 -5.26
C MET A 83 4.61 27.31 -4.16
N SER A 84 5.94 27.23 -4.29
CA SER A 84 6.81 26.60 -3.29
C SER A 84 6.76 27.38 -1.97
N GLN A 85 6.93 28.70 -2.05
CA GLN A 85 6.92 29.61 -0.90
C GLN A 85 5.58 29.61 -0.17
N ALA A 86 4.47 29.76 -0.91
CA ALA A 86 3.13 29.69 -0.32
C ALA A 86 2.85 28.34 0.37
N LYS A 87 3.38 27.23 -0.17
CA LYS A 87 3.25 25.91 0.45
C LYS A 87 4.09 25.77 1.72
N LYS A 88 5.30 26.34 1.75
CA LYS A 88 6.15 26.40 2.95
C LYS A 88 5.45 27.19 4.04
N GLU A 89 4.97 28.39 3.73
CA GLU A 89 4.24 29.26 4.66
C GLU A 89 2.99 28.58 5.21
N PHE A 90 2.20 27.91 4.35
CA PHE A 90 1.04 27.15 4.79
C PHE A 90 1.40 26.10 5.83
N TYR A 91 2.46 25.31 5.63
CA TYR A 91 2.86 24.27 6.58
C TYR A 91 3.43 24.79 7.90
N GLN A 92 3.79 26.07 7.98
CA GLN A 92 4.16 26.70 9.25
C GLN A 92 2.94 27.06 10.11
N THR A 93 1.76 27.22 9.50
CA THR A 93 0.51 27.46 10.25
C THR A 93 0.06 26.21 11.01
N GLU A 94 -0.67 26.39 12.12
CA GLU A 94 -1.24 25.26 12.89
C GLU A 94 -2.10 24.32 12.03
N ARG A 95 -2.92 24.91 11.15
CA ARG A 95 -3.70 24.13 10.18
C ARG A 95 -2.82 23.32 9.23
N GLY A 96 -1.70 23.90 8.79
CA GLY A 96 -0.73 23.23 7.94
C GLY A 96 -0.02 22.08 8.63
N LYS A 97 0.42 22.27 9.89
CA LYS A 97 1.02 21.22 10.72
C LYS A 97 0.05 20.05 10.90
N ALA A 98 -1.20 20.31 11.29
CA ALA A 98 -2.23 19.28 11.41
C ALA A 98 -2.51 18.56 10.08
N CYS A 99 -2.53 19.31 8.97
CA CYS A 99 -2.68 18.73 7.63
C CYS A 99 -1.48 17.82 7.26
N LYS A 100 -0.25 18.20 7.61
CA LYS A 100 0.96 17.41 7.39
C LYS A 100 0.93 16.11 8.19
N GLU A 101 0.47 16.17 9.44
CA GLU A 101 0.27 14.99 10.29
C GLU A 101 -0.80 14.05 9.70
N LEU A 102 -1.96 14.59 9.32
CA LEU A 102 -3.04 13.84 8.67
C LEU A 102 -2.59 13.18 7.35
N LEU A 103 -1.85 13.92 6.51
CA LEU A 103 -1.31 13.38 5.26
C LEU A 103 -0.29 12.28 5.50
N SER A 104 0.51 12.38 6.55
CA SER A 104 1.43 11.32 6.94
C SER A 104 0.69 10.08 7.44
N LYS A 105 -0.25 10.22 8.40
CA LYS A 105 -1.11 9.12 8.87
C LYS A 105 -1.84 8.46 7.69
N LYS A 106 -2.35 9.26 6.76
CA LYS A 106 -2.95 8.78 5.51
C LYS A 106 -1.92 8.07 4.63
N GLY A 107 -0.70 8.55 4.53
CA GLY A 107 0.40 7.90 3.83
C GLY A 107 0.76 6.52 4.41
N VAL A 108 0.88 6.41 5.73
CA VAL A 108 1.08 5.13 6.44
C VAL A 108 -0.08 4.19 6.15
N LEU A 109 -1.31 4.67 6.27
CA LEU A 109 -2.52 3.91 6.01
C LEU A 109 -2.64 3.49 4.54
N GLU A 110 -2.33 4.38 3.60
CA GLU A 110 -2.29 4.09 2.16
C GLU A 110 -1.19 3.08 1.83
N GLN A 111 -0.06 3.12 2.54
CA GLN A 111 1.00 2.15 2.40
C GLN A 111 0.63 0.77 2.98
N ALA A 112 0.00 0.73 4.16
CA ALA A 112 -0.56 -0.48 4.73
C ALA A 112 -1.66 -1.06 3.82
N GLN A 113 -2.43 -0.17 3.20
CA GLN A 113 -3.37 -0.48 2.12
C GLN A 113 -2.68 -0.70 0.76
N GLY A 114 -1.36 -0.76 0.67
CA GLY A 114 -0.55 -1.01 -0.53
C GLY A 114 -0.91 -0.15 -1.75
N ARG A 115 -1.45 1.05 -1.56
CA ARG A 115 -1.80 2.01 -2.62
C ARG A 115 -0.57 2.76 -3.12
N LEU A 116 0.44 2.94 -2.27
CA LEU A 116 1.75 3.43 -2.66
C LEU A 116 2.57 2.28 -3.25
N LYS A 117 3.04 2.44 -4.50
CA LYS A 117 4.02 1.54 -5.10
C LYS A 117 5.37 1.79 -4.42
N GLY A 118 5.77 0.89 -3.53
CA GLY A 118 7.06 0.95 -2.84
C GLY A 118 7.03 0.23 -1.50
N PHE A 119 8.09 -0.53 -1.21
CA PHE A 119 8.20 -1.34 0.00
C PHE A 119 8.65 -0.56 1.24
N HIS A 120 9.07 0.70 1.09
CA HIS A 120 9.71 1.50 2.13
C HIS A 120 8.71 1.99 3.17
N ARG A 121 8.70 1.43 4.38
CA ARG A 121 7.87 1.92 5.49
C ARG A 121 8.21 3.38 5.79
N ARG A 122 7.20 4.24 5.91
CA ARG A 122 7.36 5.66 6.25
C ARG A 122 6.49 5.98 7.44
N GLY A 123 6.83 6.99 8.22
CA GLY A 123 6.07 7.38 9.41
C GLY A 123 6.83 8.36 10.27
N TYR A 124 6.46 8.41 11.55
CA TYR A 124 7.15 9.20 12.56
C TYR A 124 7.69 8.31 13.68
N PHE A 125 8.88 8.62 14.15
CA PHE A 125 9.58 7.97 15.24
C PHE A 125 9.62 8.97 16.41
N HIS A 126 8.98 8.62 17.53
CA HIS A 126 9.11 9.42 18.75
C HIS A 126 10.52 9.25 19.31
N SER A 127 11.24 10.35 19.48
CA SER A 127 12.58 10.37 20.07
C SER A 127 12.54 11.08 21.41
N ASP A 128 12.90 10.38 22.48
CA ASP A 128 12.99 10.94 23.82
C ASP A 128 14.19 11.90 23.90
N LYS A 129 15.32 11.53 23.27
CA LYS A 129 16.52 12.40 23.16
C LYS A 129 16.21 13.76 22.54
N ASN A 130 15.28 13.82 21.60
CA ASN A 130 14.91 15.06 20.90
C ASN A 130 13.59 15.65 21.40
N ASN A 131 12.85 14.94 22.25
CA ASN A 131 11.51 15.26 22.72
C ASN A 131 10.55 15.66 21.57
N GLN A 132 10.61 14.92 20.46
CA GLN A 132 9.76 15.18 19.29
C GLN A 132 9.61 13.95 18.38
N ASP A 133 8.59 14.00 17.54
CA ASP A 133 8.35 13.02 16.48
C ASP A 133 9.17 13.35 15.22
N LEU A 134 10.08 12.45 14.86
CA LEU A 134 10.97 12.56 13.71
C LEU A 134 10.47 11.75 12.52
N TYR A 135 10.43 12.36 11.34
CA TYR A 135 9.97 11.66 10.14
C TYR A 135 11.03 10.71 9.58
N TYR A 136 10.62 9.49 9.25
CA TYR A 136 11.43 8.54 8.49
C TYR A 136 10.78 8.21 7.13
N GLY A 137 11.57 8.21 6.08
CA GLY A 137 11.18 7.92 4.69
C GLY A 137 11.34 6.45 4.29
N SER A 138 11.97 5.64 5.13
CA SER A 138 12.22 4.21 4.86
C SER A 138 12.35 3.37 6.14
N SER A 139 12.24 2.05 6.01
CA SER A 139 12.51 1.12 7.11
C SER A 139 13.97 1.12 7.56
N TYR A 140 14.89 1.58 6.69
CA TYR A 140 16.31 1.74 7.03
C TYR A 140 16.48 2.94 7.93
N GLU A 141 15.89 4.09 7.54
CA GLU A 141 15.89 5.28 8.39
C GLU A 141 15.26 4.98 9.75
N LEU A 142 14.11 4.30 9.80
CA LEU A 142 13.51 3.89 11.08
C LEU A 142 14.48 3.07 11.95
N ARG A 143 15.24 2.13 11.36
CA ARG A 143 16.22 1.33 12.09
C ARG A 143 17.41 2.16 12.55
N ALA A 144 17.92 3.06 11.70
CA ALA A 144 18.99 3.97 12.05
C ALA A 144 18.59 4.88 13.23
N LEU A 145 17.40 5.50 13.18
CA LEU A 145 16.88 6.34 14.26
C LEU A 145 16.72 5.55 15.56
N TYR A 146 16.22 4.30 15.49
CA TYR A 146 16.13 3.43 16.66
C TYR A 146 17.50 3.18 17.29
N LEU A 147 18.54 2.90 16.49
CA LEU A 147 19.89 2.68 17.02
C LEU A 147 20.48 3.96 17.63
N LEU A 148 20.25 5.11 17.01
CA LEU A 148 20.67 6.41 17.54
C LEU A 148 19.98 6.74 18.87
N GLU A 149 18.68 6.45 19.00
CA GLU A 149 17.93 6.64 20.24
C GLU A 149 18.49 5.80 21.40
N ASN A 150 19.02 4.60 21.10
CA ASN A 150 19.57 3.70 22.11
C ASN A 150 21.09 3.84 22.30
N ASN A 151 21.75 4.74 21.56
CA ASN A 151 23.18 4.96 21.69
C ASN A 151 23.46 6.04 22.76
N GLU A 152 24.17 5.67 23.82
CA GLU A 152 24.50 6.57 24.93
C GLU A 152 25.40 7.74 24.52
N SER A 153 26.26 7.57 23.51
CA SER A 153 27.15 8.65 23.03
C SER A 153 26.41 9.73 22.24
N VAL A 154 25.23 9.41 21.70
CA VAL A 154 24.41 10.35 20.93
C VAL A 154 23.68 11.29 21.87
N LYS A 155 23.87 12.59 21.67
CA LYS A 155 23.18 13.65 22.43
C LYS A 155 21.80 13.92 21.83
N SER A 156 21.76 14.19 20.53
CA SER A 156 20.54 14.54 19.79
C SER A 156 20.68 14.16 18.31
N PHE A 157 19.57 14.13 17.57
CA PHE A 157 19.61 13.93 16.12
C PHE A 157 18.40 14.56 15.43
N ARG A 158 18.58 14.92 14.16
CA ARG A 158 17.54 15.53 13.32
C ARG A 158 17.45 14.81 11.99
N THR A 159 16.26 14.74 11.42
CA THR A 159 15.99 14.10 10.13
C THR A 159 15.55 15.10 9.09
N GLN A 160 15.70 14.76 7.80
CA GLN A 160 15.14 15.52 6.68
C GLN A 160 15.64 16.97 6.62
N ILE A 161 16.96 17.15 6.63
CA ILE A 161 17.57 18.47 6.75
C ILE A 161 17.73 19.08 5.36
N PRO A 162 16.96 20.12 5.02
CA PRO A 162 17.05 20.73 3.70
C PRO A 162 18.36 21.50 3.59
N ILE A 163 19.12 21.22 2.53
CA ILE A 163 20.31 21.97 2.16
C ILE A 163 20.22 22.41 0.70
N GLN A 164 20.93 23.48 0.38
CA GLN A 164 21.10 23.96 -0.98
C GLN A 164 22.57 23.81 -1.36
N ILE A 165 22.82 23.03 -2.40
CA ILE A 165 24.15 22.84 -2.98
C ILE A 165 24.06 23.35 -4.41
N GLU A 166 24.72 24.47 -4.68
CA GLU A 166 24.64 25.19 -5.94
C GLU A 166 23.16 25.54 -6.27
N ASN A 167 22.64 24.98 -7.36
CA ASN A 167 21.27 25.16 -7.84
C ASN A 167 20.37 23.94 -7.56
N ARG A 168 20.79 23.03 -6.67
CA ARG A 168 20.06 21.81 -6.32
C ARG A 168 19.63 21.85 -4.87
N HIS A 169 18.37 21.49 -4.62
CA HIS A 169 17.89 21.20 -3.28
C HIS A 169 18.16 19.75 -2.93
N ARG A 170 18.75 19.54 -1.76
CA ARG A 170 18.98 18.22 -1.15
C ARG A 170 18.33 18.18 0.22
N CYS A 171 18.09 16.97 0.69
CA CYS A 171 17.57 16.69 2.01
C CYS A 171 18.47 15.62 2.59
N LEU A 172 19.27 15.97 3.60
CA LEU A 172 20.11 14.98 4.30
C LEU A 172 19.21 14.06 5.12
N ASP A 173 19.56 12.78 5.17
CA ASP A 173 18.74 11.79 5.88
C ASP A 173 18.75 12.05 7.39
N VAL A 174 19.94 12.05 8.04
CA VAL A 174 20.09 12.30 9.48
C VAL A 174 21.34 13.14 9.80
N LEU A 175 21.23 14.07 10.76
CA LEU A 175 22.35 14.78 11.39
C LEU A 175 22.36 14.46 12.88
N VAL A 176 23.49 13.95 13.35
CA VAL A 176 23.69 13.43 14.70
C VAL A 176 24.64 14.36 15.43
N GLU A 177 24.27 14.76 16.65
CA GLU A 177 25.14 15.49 17.58
C GLU A 177 25.51 14.55 18.73
N TYR A 178 26.80 14.40 19.01
CA TYR A 178 27.32 13.52 20.06
C TYR A 178 27.60 14.30 21.36
N ASN A 179 27.79 13.58 22.47
CA ASN A 179 28.06 14.17 23.78
C ASN A 179 29.42 14.90 23.85
N ASP A 180 30.39 14.52 23.00
CA ASP A 180 31.68 15.19 22.84
C ASP A 180 31.60 16.46 21.96
N ASN A 181 30.39 16.86 21.56
CA ASN A 181 30.08 17.96 20.64
C ASN A 181 30.56 17.77 19.21
N THR A 182 30.98 16.56 18.82
CA THR A 182 31.17 16.24 17.41
C THR A 182 29.82 16.06 16.72
N THR A 183 29.81 16.33 15.41
CA THR A 183 28.62 16.24 14.57
C THR A 183 28.89 15.30 13.40
N GLU A 184 27.95 14.41 13.09
CA GLU A 184 28.03 13.47 11.96
C GLU A 184 26.78 13.59 11.07
N ILE A 185 26.97 13.59 9.75
CA ILE A 185 25.90 13.37 8.78
C ILE A 185 25.86 11.88 8.43
N LEU A 186 24.68 11.29 8.57
CA LEU A 186 24.41 9.89 8.25
C LEU A 186 23.49 9.81 7.03
N GLU A 187 24.03 9.36 5.90
CA GLU A 187 23.25 9.13 4.67
C GLU A 187 22.82 7.65 4.60
N VAL A 188 21.52 7.39 4.69
CA VAL A 188 20.96 6.05 4.88
C VAL A 188 20.58 5.44 3.53
N LYS A 189 21.32 4.42 3.07
CA LYS A 189 21.13 3.82 1.75
C LYS A 189 21.32 2.29 1.77
N PRO A 190 20.49 1.52 1.04
CA PRO A 190 20.74 0.09 0.87
C PRO A 190 22.03 -0.14 0.06
N LYS A 191 22.87 -1.09 0.48
CA LYS A 191 24.16 -1.45 -0.12
C LYS A 191 24.07 -1.71 -1.62
N LYS A 192 23.03 -2.42 -2.05
CA LYS A 192 22.77 -2.72 -3.48
C LYS A 192 22.55 -1.49 -4.36
N ARG A 193 22.24 -0.33 -3.77
CA ARG A 193 21.94 0.92 -4.48
C ARG A 193 23.11 1.90 -4.52
N LEU A 194 24.20 1.61 -3.82
CA LEU A 194 25.35 2.51 -3.71
C LEU A 194 26.05 2.76 -5.06
N ASN A 195 25.90 1.83 -6.01
CA ASN A 195 26.47 1.96 -7.36
C ASN A 195 25.54 2.68 -8.35
N GLU A 196 24.33 3.09 -7.93
CA GLU A 196 23.43 3.86 -8.79
C GLU A 196 23.96 5.30 -8.91
N GLU A 197 24.16 5.81 -10.13
CA GLU A 197 24.73 7.15 -10.39
C GLU A 197 24.00 8.26 -9.61
N SER A 198 22.67 8.21 -9.56
CA SER A 198 21.86 9.18 -8.81
C SER A 198 22.07 9.14 -7.30
N ILE A 199 22.44 7.97 -6.75
CA ILE A 199 22.74 7.78 -5.32
C ILE A 199 24.18 8.21 -5.02
N ILE A 200 25.14 7.89 -5.90
CA ILE A 200 26.52 8.38 -5.81
C ILE A 200 26.52 9.91 -5.76
N LEU A 201 25.77 10.57 -6.64
CA LEU A 201 25.65 12.02 -6.64
C LEU A 201 25.08 12.58 -5.32
N GLN A 202 24.09 11.90 -4.72
CA GLN A 202 23.52 12.31 -3.43
C GLN A 202 24.54 12.15 -2.29
N ILE A 203 25.26 11.03 -2.25
CA ILE A 203 26.30 10.74 -1.27
C ILE A 203 27.41 11.79 -1.36
N ASN A 204 27.89 12.10 -2.58
CA ASN A 204 28.92 13.11 -2.79
C ASN A 204 28.44 14.52 -2.38
N ASP A 205 27.21 14.88 -2.73
CA ASP A 205 26.60 16.15 -2.32
C ASP A 205 26.57 16.27 -0.78
N ALA A 206 26.15 15.22 -0.07
CA ALA A 206 26.11 15.18 1.39
C ALA A 206 27.51 15.20 2.03
N GLN A 207 28.46 14.46 1.46
CA GLN A 207 29.85 14.42 1.92
C GLN A 207 30.55 15.77 1.77
N ASN A 208 30.38 16.43 0.62
CA ASN A 208 30.95 17.76 0.38
C ASN A 208 30.35 18.79 1.35
N TYR A 209 29.05 18.69 1.63
CA TYR A 209 28.41 19.53 2.63
C TYR A 209 28.99 19.29 4.03
N ALA A 210 29.16 18.02 4.44
CA ALA A 210 29.76 17.67 5.71
C ALA A 210 31.17 18.26 5.87
N GLN A 211 32.02 18.09 4.85
CA GLN A 211 33.37 18.66 4.82
C GLN A 211 33.35 20.18 4.97
N SER A 212 32.47 20.89 4.25
CA SER A 212 32.34 22.35 4.33
C SER A 212 31.93 22.87 5.72
N LYS A 213 31.35 22.00 6.56
CA LYS A 213 30.92 22.31 7.92
C LYS A 213 31.83 21.71 8.99
N ASN A 214 32.92 21.06 8.59
CA ASN A 214 33.78 20.28 9.48
C ASN A 214 32.99 19.24 10.29
N PHE A 215 32.02 18.58 9.64
CA PHE A 215 31.25 17.47 10.20
C PHE A 215 31.83 16.14 9.72
N ASN A 216 31.68 15.11 10.54
CA ASN A 216 31.91 13.72 10.12
C ASN A 216 30.84 13.31 9.10
N PHE A 217 31.17 12.37 8.22
CA PHE A 217 30.24 11.83 7.23
C PHE A 217 30.35 10.31 7.17
N ARG A 218 29.19 9.64 7.16
CA ARG A 218 29.10 8.19 6.98
C ARG A 218 27.87 7.80 6.18
N VAL A 219 28.03 6.79 5.33
CA VAL A 219 26.90 6.11 4.68
C VAL A 219 26.49 4.93 5.55
N TRP A 220 25.22 4.89 5.94
CA TRP A 220 24.65 3.82 6.76
C TRP A 220 23.90 2.81 5.89
N THR A 221 24.21 1.53 6.08
CA THR A 221 23.72 0.42 5.26
C THR A 221 23.19 -0.74 6.10
N GLU A 222 22.88 -1.87 5.44
CA GLU A 222 22.56 -3.14 6.09
C GLU A 222 23.62 -3.59 7.11
N ASP A 223 24.89 -3.34 6.81
CA ASP A 223 26.01 -3.76 7.66
C ASP A 223 26.00 -3.04 9.01
N ASP A 224 25.48 -1.80 9.05
CA ASP A 224 25.33 -0.99 10.27
C ASP A 224 24.04 -1.30 11.05
N SER A 225 23.17 -2.17 10.53
CA SER A 225 21.81 -2.35 11.06
C SER A 225 21.69 -3.34 12.22
N GLU A 226 22.71 -4.16 12.44
CA GLU A 226 22.72 -5.34 13.33
C GLU A 226 21.69 -6.43 12.98
N LEU A 227 20.93 -6.28 11.88
CA LEU A 227 19.84 -7.18 11.51
C LEU A 227 20.16 -8.07 10.30
N GLY A 228 21.25 -7.80 9.58
CA GLY A 228 21.62 -8.54 8.37
C GLY A 228 20.94 -7.97 7.13
N GLU A 229 20.12 -8.75 6.43
CA GLU A 229 19.63 -8.38 5.10
C GLU A 229 18.44 -7.40 5.14
N TYR A 230 18.12 -6.84 3.96
CA TYR A 230 16.95 -5.99 3.72
C TYR A 230 15.65 -6.55 4.32
N LYS A 231 15.43 -7.88 4.20
CA LYS A 231 14.20 -8.51 4.68
C LYS A 231 14.09 -8.43 6.19
N ASP A 232 15.20 -8.59 6.90
CA ASP A 232 15.24 -8.60 8.36
C ASP A 232 14.96 -7.21 8.92
N ILE A 233 15.55 -6.16 8.31
CA ILE A 233 15.23 -4.76 8.61
C ILE A 233 13.74 -4.48 8.37
N LEU A 234 13.18 -4.97 7.26
CA LEU A 234 11.76 -4.77 6.95
C LEU A 234 10.85 -5.49 7.95
N TYR A 235 11.14 -6.75 8.30
CA TYR A 235 10.35 -7.52 9.27
C TYR A 235 10.48 -6.97 10.69
N TRP A 236 11.67 -6.49 11.06
CA TRP A 236 11.87 -5.77 12.30
C TRP A 236 11.02 -4.48 12.32
N ALA A 237 11.04 -3.68 11.26
CA ALA A 237 10.27 -2.45 11.18
C ALA A 237 8.75 -2.71 11.29
N GLU A 238 8.23 -3.75 10.63
CA GLU A 238 6.82 -4.14 10.75
C GLU A 238 6.46 -4.54 12.19
N ARG A 239 7.34 -5.28 12.89
CA ARG A 239 7.12 -5.65 14.30
C ARG A 239 7.21 -4.45 15.24
N TYR A 240 8.17 -3.56 15.00
CA TYR A 240 8.33 -2.33 15.77
C TYR A 240 7.08 -1.46 15.68
N ILE A 241 6.62 -1.18 14.46
CA ILE A 241 5.40 -0.39 14.22
C ILE A 241 4.17 -1.04 14.85
N TYR A 242 4.04 -2.38 14.77
CA TYR A 242 2.95 -3.08 15.47
C TYR A 242 3.02 -2.88 16.99
N LYS A 243 4.21 -2.97 17.58
CA LYS A 243 4.41 -2.80 19.03
C LYS A 243 4.11 -1.37 19.49
N THR A 244 4.53 -0.37 18.73
CA THR A 244 4.40 1.04 19.12
C THR A 244 3.05 1.65 18.75
N GLU A 245 2.50 1.30 17.58
CA GLU A 245 1.28 1.91 17.03
C GLU A 245 0.06 0.96 17.03
N GLY A 246 0.25 -0.32 17.36
CA GLY A 246 -0.81 -1.34 17.28
C GLY A 246 -1.19 -1.73 15.85
N LEU A 247 -0.41 -1.32 14.84
CA LEU A 247 -0.73 -1.53 13.43
C LEU A 247 -0.16 -2.84 12.88
N ASP A 248 -1.02 -3.85 12.68
CA ASP A 248 -0.62 -5.12 12.06
C ASP A 248 -0.55 -5.02 10.53
N ILE A 249 0.57 -4.49 10.05
CA ILE A 249 0.84 -4.31 8.61
C ILE A 249 0.78 -5.65 7.86
N ALA A 250 1.23 -6.75 8.48
CA ALA A 250 1.23 -8.07 7.84
C ALA A 250 -0.19 -8.58 7.59
N SER A 251 -1.09 -8.44 8.57
CA SER A 251 -2.51 -8.79 8.44
C SER A 251 -3.22 -7.91 7.41
N LEU A 252 -2.96 -6.60 7.39
CA LEU A 252 -3.51 -5.67 6.40
C LEU A 252 -3.09 -6.05 4.96
N ARG A 253 -1.82 -6.43 4.77
CA ARG A 253 -1.32 -6.94 3.48
C ARG A 253 -2.02 -8.22 3.06
N LYS A 254 -2.15 -9.21 3.97
CA LYS A 254 -2.88 -10.47 3.69
C LYS A 254 -4.32 -10.21 3.28
N LYS A 255 -5.03 -9.33 4.02
CA LYS A 255 -6.41 -8.93 3.72
C LYS A 255 -6.53 -8.29 2.34
N LYS A 256 -5.61 -7.39 1.96
CA LYS A 256 -5.62 -6.77 0.64
C LYS A 256 -5.30 -7.76 -0.47
N ALA A 257 -4.30 -8.62 -0.29
CA ALA A 257 -3.98 -9.67 -1.25
C ALA A 257 -5.23 -10.53 -1.51
N SER A 258 -5.94 -10.93 -0.45
CA SER A 258 -7.22 -11.62 -0.56
C SER A 258 -8.26 -10.83 -1.35
N ILE A 259 -8.48 -9.54 -1.04
CA ILE A 259 -9.42 -8.69 -1.78
C ILE A 259 -9.03 -8.54 -3.26
N LYS A 260 -7.74 -8.39 -3.58
CA LYS A 260 -7.24 -8.29 -4.96
C LYS A 260 -7.50 -9.58 -5.71
N THR A 261 -7.20 -10.73 -5.10
CA THR A 261 -7.49 -12.05 -5.65
C THR A 261 -8.99 -12.24 -5.87
N GLN A 262 -9.83 -11.85 -4.91
CA GLN A 262 -11.29 -11.90 -5.06
C GLN A 262 -11.79 -10.99 -6.19
N LYS A 263 -11.26 -9.78 -6.33
CA LYS A 263 -11.63 -8.85 -7.43
C LYS A 263 -11.20 -9.41 -8.78
N HIS A 264 -9.97 -9.92 -8.89
CA HIS A 264 -9.48 -10.55 -10.11
C HIS A 264 -10.33 -11.76 -10.48
N TYR A 265 -10.63 -12.62 -9.50
CA TYR A 265 -11.53 -13.76 -9.68
C TYR A 265 -12.91 -13.32 -10.17
N LYS A 266 -13.55 -12.34 -9.51
CA LYS A 266 -14.86 -11.82 -9.91
C LYS A 266 -14.86 -11.22 -11.32
N LYS A 267 -13.79 -10.49 -11.69
CA LYS A 267 -13.70 -9.79 -12.97
C LYS A 267 -13.38 -10.72 -14.14
N HIS A 268 -12.41 -11.61 -13.97
CA HIS A 268 -11.86 -12.39 -15.07
C HIS A 268 -12.27 -13.86 -15.03
N ILE A 269 -12.32 -14.46 -13.85
CA ILE A 269 -12.49 -15.93 -13.72
C ILE A 269 -13.97 -16.32 -13.63
N LYS A 270 -14.78 -15.55 -12.90
CA LYS A 270 -16.20 -15.88 -12.64
C LYS A 270 -17.04 -15.93 -13.93
N ASN A 271 -16.71 -15.08 -14.90
CA ASN A 271 -17.46 -14.93 -16.14
C ASN A 271 -16.84 -15.71 -17.31
N ASP A 272 -15.61 -16.22 -17.16
CA ASP A 272 -14.96 -17.07 -18.15
C ASP A 272 -15.48 -18.51 -18.04
N LYS A 273 -16.71 -18.71 -18.54
CA LYS A 273 -17.42 -19.98 -18.56
C LYS A 273 -17.43 -20.56 -19.97
N ILE A 274 -17.41 -21.88 -20.04
CA ILE A 274 -17.62 -22.64 -21.27
C ILE A 274 -18.72 -23.66 -21.05
N THR A 275 -19.47 -23.96 -22.10
CA THR A 275 -20.42 -25.08 -22.13
C THR A 275 -19.71 -26.29 -22.72
N VAL A 276 -19.74 -27.41 -22.01
CA VAL A 276 -19.15 -28.68 -22.45
C VAL A 276 -20.20 -29.78 -22.33
N PHE A 277 -20.33 -30.61 -23.36
CA PHE A 277 -21.17 -31.81 -23.31
C PHE A 277 -20.42 -32.94 -22.59
N CYS A 278 -21.07 -33.63 -21.65
CA CYS A 278 -20.48 -34.77 -20.98
C CYS A 278 -20.94 -36.09 -21.59
N ASP A 279 -19.99 -36.87 -22.10
CA ASP A 279 -20.26 -38.16 -22.72
C ASP A 279 -20.85 -39.21 -21.78
N PHE A 280 -20.58 -39.11 -20.47
CA PHE A 280 -21.09 -40.05 -19.48
C PHE A 280 -22.56 -39.80 -19.12
N CYS A 281 -22.89 -38.57 -18.70
CA CYS A 281 -24.25 -38.26 -18.25
C CYS A 281 -25.16 -37.70 -19.35
N LYS A 282 -24.64 -37.50 -20.57
CA LYS A 282 -25.38 -37.01 -21.74
C LYS A 282 -26.06 -35.65 -21.54
N GLU A 283 -25.44 -34.78 -20.74
CA GLU A 283 -25.94 -33.43 -20.44
C GLU A 283 -24.87 -32.37 -20.77
N GLU A 284 -25.33 -31.16 -21.07
CA GLU A 284 -24.46 -29.99 -21.17
C GLU A 284 -24.16 -29.39 -19.79
N HIS A 285 -22.92 -28.97 -19.58
CA HIS A 285 -22.50 -28.31 -18.36
C HIS A 285 -21.84 -26.97 -18.65
N THR A 286 -22.37 -25.90 -18.06
CA THR A 286 -21.72 -24.59 -18.07
C THR A 286 -20.80 -24.47 -16.85
N ILE A 287 -19.49 -24.61 -17.08
CA ILE A 287 -18.47 -24.56 -16.02
C ILE A 287 -17.43 -23.49 -16.28
N MET A 288 -16.66 -23.12 -15.26
CA MET A 288 -15.52 -22.21 -15.43
C MET A 288 -14.46 -22.85 -16.32
N LYS A 289 -13.93 -22.09 -17.29
CA LYS A 289 -12.90 -22.54 -18.23
C LYS A 289 -11.65 -23.06 -17.52
N LEU A 290 -11.23 -22.38 -16.44
CA LEU A 290 -10.12 -22.84 -15.59
C LEU A 290 -10.39 -24.24 -15.01
N SER A 291 -11.62 -24.50 -14.54
CA SER A 291 -12.00 -25.81 -14.00
C SER A 291 -12.03 -26.89 -15.06
N TYR A 292 -12.50 -26.56 -16.26
CA TYR A 292 -12.47 -27.47 -17.41
C TYR A 292 -11.01 -27.84 -17.76
N ASN A 293 -10.15 -26.84 -17.97
CA ASN A 293 -8.75 -27.06 -18.36
C ASN A 293 -8.00 -27.93 -17.34
N GLN A 294 -8.20 -27.68 -16.03
CA GLN A 294 -7.59 -28.50 -14.98
C GLN A 294 -8.14 -29.92 -14.94
N ASN A 295 -9.44 -30.10 -15.20
CA ASN A 295 -10.07 -31.42 -15.27
C ASN A 295 -9.53 -32.23 -16.45
N VAL A 296 -9.48 -31.63 -17.64
CA VAL A 296 -8.93 -32.25 -18.86
C VAL A 296 -7.44 -32.55 -18.70
N ALA A 297 -6.63 -31.60 -18.21
CA ALA A 297 -5.20 -31.83 -18.01
C ALA A 297 -4.91 -32.99 -17.05
N LYS A 298 -5.78 -33.21 -16.06
CA LYS A 298 -5.64 -34.30 -15.09
C LYS A 298 -6.11 -35.66 -15.63
N ASN A 299 -7.19 -35.69 -16.40
CA ASN A 299 -7.89 -36.92 -16.76
C ASN A 299 -7.83 -37.26 -18.26
N GLY A 300 -7.19 -36.42 -19.09
CA GLY A 300 -7.18 -36.53 -20.55
C GLY A 300 -8.49 -36.08 -21.22
N ARG A 301 -9.61 -36.06 -20.49
CA ARG A 301 -10.92 -35.58 -20.94
C ARG A 301 -11.69 -34.92 -19.80
N TYR A 302 -12.79 -34.25 -20.12
CA TYR A 302 -13.69 -33.72 -19.10
C TYR A 302 -14.52 -34.84 -18.46
N ILE A 303 -14.48 -34.90 -17.13
CA ILE A 303 -15.28 -35.80 -16.29
C ILE A 303 -16.21 -34.94 -15.43
N CYS A 304 -17.52 -35.09 -15.59
CA CYS A 304 -18.53 -34.33 -14.84
C CYS A 304 -18.75 -34.90 -13.43
N ILE A 305 -19.49 -34.18 -12.57
CA ILE A 305 -19.73 -34.59 -11.17
C ILE A 305 -20.46 -35.94 -11.04
N LYS A 306 -21.37 -36.24 -11.98
CA LYS A 306 -22.09 -37.52 -12.05
C LYS A 306 -21.14 -38.68 -12.33
N GLU A 307 -20.15 -38.44 -13.18
CA GLU A 307 -19.03 -39.35 -13.45
C GLU A 307 -17.90 -39.21 -12.41
N ASN A 308 -18.20 -38.73 -11.20
CA ASN A 308 -17.22 -38.58 -10.13
C ASN A 308 -16.10 -37.55 -10.36
N GLY A 309 -16.27 -36.67 -11.34
CA GLY A 309 -15.43 -35.50 -11.55
C GLY A 309 -15.41 -34.57 -10.33
N SER A 310 -14.22 -34.14 -9.93
CA SER A 310 -14.06 -33.13 -8.89
C SER A 310 -14.20 -31.74 -9.49
N LEU A 311 -15.11 -30.92 -8.97
CA LEU A 311 -14.98 -29.47 -9.11
C LEU A 311 -13.67 -29.05 -8.43
N VAL A 312 -12.90 -28.18 -9.05
CA VAL A 312 -11.65 -27.63 -8.51
C VAL A 312 -11.87 -27.19 -7.06
N GLY A 313 -11.06 -27.73 -6.15
CA GLY A 313 -11.10 -27.40 -4.72
C GLY A 313 -11.87 -28.38 -3.82
N LYS A 314 -12.66 -29.31 -4.34
CA LYS A 314 -13.20 -30.42 -3.53
C LYS A 314 -12.16 -31.55 -3.45
N LYS A 315 -11.88 -32.07 -2.26
CA LYS A 315 -11.08 -33.30 -2.13
C LYS A 315 -11.77 -34.40 -2.93
N PRO A 316 -11.03 -35.33 -3.59
CA PRO A 316 -11.64 -36.49 -4.24
C PRO A 316 -12.61 -37.16 -3.26
N LYS A 317 -13.82 -37.51 -3.73
CA LYS A 317 -14.78 -38.28 -2.94
C LYS A 317 -14.08 -39.52 -2.37
N LEU A 318 -14.44 -39.95 -1.16
CA LEU A 318 -13.69 -40.96 -0.41
C LEU A 318 -13.41 -42.24 -1.22
N HIS A 319 -14.38 -42.67 -2.02
CA HIS A 319 -14.31 -43.88 -2.86
C HIS A 319 -13.41 -43.74 -4.10
N LEU A 320 -13.01 -42.53 -4.48
CA LEU A 320 -12.12 -42.25 -5.61
C LEU A 320 -10.66 -42.07 -5.19
N ARG A 321 -10.39 -42.01 -3.88
CA ARG A 321 -9.01 -42.05 -3.40
C ARG A 321 -8.51 -43.47 -3.65
N LYS A 322 -7.45 -43.63 -4.45
CA LYS A 322 -6.79 -44.92 -4.66
C LYS A 322 -6.60 -45.58 -3.31
N GLU A 323 -7.30 -46.70 -3.09
CA GLU A 323 -7.03 -47.55 -1.94
C GLU A 323 -5.59 -48.02 -2.07
N ASN A 324 -4.88 -48.09 -0.93
CA ASN A 324 -3.52 -48.55 -0.93
C ASN A 324 -3.50 -49.98 -1.50
N PRO A 325 -2.83 -50.22 -2.66
CA PRO A 325 -2.88 -51.52 -3.32
C PRO A 325 -2.30 -52.63 -2.44
N TYR A 326 -1.45 -52.26 -1.47
CA TYR A 326 -0.79 -53.18 -0.54
C TYR A 326 -1.56 -53.35 0.78
N ALA A 327 -2.72 -52.71 0.95
CA ALA A 327 -3.48 -52.76 2.21
C ALA A 327 -3.89 -54.18 2.60
N LYS A 328 -4.20 -55.04 1.61
CA LYS A 328 -4.52 -56.46 1.84
C LYS A 328 -3.36 -57.25 2.44
N LEU A 329 -2.12 -56.81 2.19
CA LEU A 329 -0.90 -57.44 2.69
C LEU A 329 -0.41 -56.83 4.01
N GLY A 330 -1.15 -55.87 4.60
CA GLY A 330 -0.67 -55.16 5.80
C GLY A 330 0.47 -54.17 5.53
N GLN A 331 0.69 -53.81 4.27
CA GLN A 331 1.80 -52.99 3.83
C GLN A 331 1.34 -51.65 3.25
N LYS A 332 2.27 -50.68 3.16
CA LYS A 332 2.05 -49.32 2.65
C LYS A 332 3.33 -48.76 2.03
N GLN A 333 3.19 -48.05 0.92
CA GLN A 333 4.31 -47.34 0.30
C GLN A 333 4.61 -46.02 1.01
N CYS A 334 5.87 -45.81 1.39
CA CYS A 334 6.36 -44.57 1.99
C CYS A 334 6.51 -43.46 0.93
N THR A 335 5.92 -42.28 1.16
CA THR A 335 6.08 -41.14 0.23
C THR A 335 7.43 -40.43 0.32
N GLY A 336 8.29 -40.83 1.26
CA GLY A 336 9.65 -40.31 1.41
C GLY A 336 10.67 -41.11 0.61
N CYS A 337 10.84 -42.38 0.96
CA CYS A 337 11.80 -43.28 0.29
C CYS A 337 11.21 -44.06 -0.90
N GLY A 338 9.88 -44.13 -1.05
CA GLY A 338 9.23 -44.87 -2.13
C GLY A 338 9.08 -46.38 -1.88
N GLU A 339 9.63 -46.93 -0.80
CA GLU A 339 9.57 -48.36 -0.48
C GLU A 339 8.20 -48.78 0.06
N VAL A 340 7.81 -50.04 -0.22
CA VAL A 340 6.63 -50.69 0.34
C VAL A 340 7.03 -51.40 1.63
N LEU A 341 6.52 -50.92 2.75
CA LEU A 341 6.89 -51.38 4.10
C LEU A 341 5.64 -51.79 4.87
N ASP A 342 5.81 -52.62 5.90
CA ASP A 342 4.72 -52.96 6.82
C ASP A 342 4.15 -51.73 7.55
N TYR A 343 2.86 -51.76 7.89
CA TYR A 343 2.21 -50.67 8.64
C TYR A 343 2.91 -50.35 9.97
N SER A 344 3.60 -51.31 10.57
CA SER A 344 4.41 -51.13 11.79
C SER A 344 5.55 -50.11 11.62
N CYS A 345 6.04 -49.93 10.39
CA CYS A 345 7.07 -48.96 10.04
C CYS A 345 6.54 -47.52 9.95
N PHE A 346 5.22 -47.32 10.07
CA PHE A 346 4.57 -46.00 10.01
C PHE A 346 4.05 -45.59 11.40
N GLY A 347 4.04 -44.29 11.68
CA GLY A 347 3.37 -43.75 12.86
C GLY A 347 1.84 -43.76 12.67
N LYS A 348 1.06 -43.94 13.74
CA LYS A 348 -0.41 -43.80 13.69
C LYS A 348 -0.79 -42.34 13.42
N ASP A 349 -1.69 -42.11 12.48
CA ASP A 349 -2.23 -40.79 12.12
C ASP A 349 -3.74 -40.89 11.92
N LYS A 350 -4.49 -40.53 12.97
CA LYS A 350 -5.97 -40.59 12.97
C LYS A 350 -6.62 -39.66 11.95
N SER A 351 -5.88 -38.69 11.41
CA SER A 351 -6.40 -37.81 10.35
C SER A 351 -6.42 -38.49 8.97
N ARG A 352 -5.77 -39.66 8.83
CA ARG A 352 -5.69 -40.44 7.59
C ARG A 352 -6.70 -41.60 7.60
N ARG A 353 -7.18 -41.97 6.41
CA ARG A 353 -8.21 -43.01 6.23
C ARG A 353 -7.73 -44.40 6.64
N ASP A 354 -6.46 -44.70 6.36
CA ASP A 354 -5.82 -45.95 6.76
C ASP A 354 -5.27 -45.90 8.20
N GLY A 355 -5.33 -44.75 8.87
CA GLY A 355 -4.86 -44.59 10.25
C GLY A 355 -3.34 -44.50 10.40
N TYR A 356 -2.57 -44.39 9.31
CA TYR A 356 -1.11 -44.34 9.33
C TYR A 356 -0.55 -43.12 8.58
N ALA A 357 0.61 -42.64 9.02
CA ALA A 357 1.32 -41.53 8.40
C ALA A 357 1.75 -41.84 6.94
N SER A 358 1.95 -40.82 6.11
CA SER A 358 2.36 -41.00 4.72
C SER A 358 3.85 -41.34 4.54
N ARG A 359 4.69 -41.03 5.52
CA ARG A 359 6.13 -41.34 5.55
C ARG A 359 6.42 -42.35 6.68
N CYS A 360 7.37 -43.26 6.45
CA CYS A 360 7.84 -44.18 7.48
C CYS A 360 8.53 -43.42 8.62
N LYS A 361 8.69 -44.08 9.77
CA LYS A 361 9.30 -43.50 10.98
C LYS A 361 10.71 -42.98 10.71
N GLU A 362 11.51 -43.72 9.94
CA GLU A 362 12.87 -43.33 9.57
C GLU A 362 12.92 -42.05 8.73
N CYS A 363 12.11 -41.96 7.68
CA CYS A 363 11.95 -40.74 6.85
C CYS A 363 11.43 -39.52 7.61
N ARG A 364 10.83 -39.69 8.80
CA ARG A 364 10.39 -38.58 9.65
C ARG A 364 11.48 -38.08 10.60
N ASN A 365 12.46 -38.92 10.93
CA ASN A 365 13.57 -38.56 11.82
C ASN A 365 14.73 -37.87 11.10
N THR A 366 14.74 -37.90 9.76
CA THR A 366 15.75 -37.27 8.89
C THR A 366 15.38 -35.84 8.46
N LEU A 367 14.30 -35.27 9.01
CA LEU A 367 13.87 -33.88 8.85
C LEU A 367 13.95 -33.17 10.19
#